data_AF-A0A6C0HJZ7-F1
#
_entry.id   AF-A0A6C0HJZ7-F1
#
_cell.length_a   1.000
_cell.length_b   1.000
_cell.length_c   1.000
_cell.angle_alpha   90.00
_cell.angle_beta   90.00
_cell.angle_gamma   90.00
#
_symmetry.space_group_name_H-M   'P 1'
#
loop_
_entity.id
_entity.type
_entity.pdbx_description
1 polymer ?
#
loop_
_entity_poly.entity_id
_entity_poly.type
_entity_poly.pdbx_seq_one_letter_code
_entity_poly.pdbx_strand_id
1 'polypeptide(L)' 'MFTDGWNSLWHFAFGYLAVQYPIFVSIFIVYQFLNIYEVNVFVDILEFLTGHLFACGMFVLTI' A
#
# COMPACT_ATOMS: atom_id res chain seq x y z
N MET A 1 2.19 -10.40 7.88
CA MET A 1 2.35 -9.88 6.51
C MET A 1 1.71 -10.87 5.56
N PHE A 2 0.92 -10.38 4.62
CA PHE A 2 0.10 -11.12 3.67
C PHE A 2 -0.92 -12.05 4.33
N THR A 3 -1.63 -11.52 5.34
CA THR A 3 -2.64 -12.25 6.11
C THR A 3 -3.96 -12.42 5.37
N ASP A 4 -4.25 -11.52 4.43
CA ASP A 4 -5.56 -11.38 3.78
C ASP A 4 -5.55 -11.72 2.27
N GLY A 5 -4.49 -12.44 1.84
CA GLY A 5 -4.37 -12.98 0.49
C GLY A 5 -4.42 -11.91 -0.60
N TRP A 6 -5.49 -11.90 -1.40
CA TRP A 6 -5.69 -10.93 -2.48
C TRP A 6 -5.77 -9.48 -1.97
N ASN A 7 -6.28 -9.26 -0.76
CA ASN A 7 -6.37 -7.91 -0.20
C ASN A 7 -4.97 -7.34 0.06
N SER A 8 -4.08 -8.16 0.61
CA SER A 8 -2.68 -7.79 0.83
C SER A 8 -1.93 -7.48 -0.46
N LEU A 9 -2.28 -8.14 -1.58
CA LEU A 9 -1.71 -7.82 -2.89
C LEU A 9 -2.20 -6.44 -3.39
N TRP A 10 -3.46 -6.08 -3.14
CA TRP A 10 -3.98 -4.76 -3.48
C TRP A 10 -3.32 -3.65 -2.67
N HIS A 11 -3.05 -3.88 -1.38
CA HIS A 11 -2.32 -2.92 -0.53
C HIS A 11 -0.92 -2.64 -1.09
N PHE A 12 -0.19 -3.71 -1.44
CA PHE A 12 1.11 -3.60 -2.10
C PHE A 12 1.01 -2.85 -3.44
N ALA A 13 0.04 -3.19 -4.29
CA ALA A 13 -0.13 -2.57 -5.60
C ALA A 13 -0.46 -1.06 -5.49
N PHE A 14 -1.31 -0.67 -4.54
CA PHE A 14 -1.58 0.75 -4.29
C PHE A 14 -0.35 1.48 -3.75
N GLY A 15 0.44 0.83 -2.89
CA GLY A 15 1.73 1.34 -2.44
C GLY A 15 2.67 1.62 -3.61
N TYR A 16 2.77 0.66 -4.53
CA TYR A 16 3.59 0.78 -5.74
C TYR A 16 3.15 1.97 -6.60
N LEU A 17 1.85 2.05 -6.90
CA LEU A 17 1.29 3.14 -7.72
C LEU A 17 1.40 4.50 -7.06
N ALA A 18 1.43 4.57 -5.73
CA ALA A 18 1.53 5.82 -4.99
C ALA A 18 2.84 6.60 -5.24
N VAL A 19 3.90 5.94 -5.73
CA VAL A 19 5.13 6.63 -6.14
C VAL A 19 4.89 7.53 -7.35
N GLN A 20 4.14 7.04 -8.34
CA GLN A 20 3.81 7.80 -9.55
C GLN A 20 2.58 8.69 -9.36
N TYR A 21 1.64 8.25 -8.53
CA TYR A 21 0.35 8.91 -8.28
C TYR A 21 0.12 9.05 -6.76
N PRO A 22 0.65 10.10 -6.11
CA PRO A 22 0.57 10.27 -4.66
C PRO A 22 -0.86 10.27 -4.08
N ILE A 23 -1.88 10.52 -4.91
CA ILE A 23 -3.30 10.44 -4.53
C ILE A 23 -3.69 9.08 -3.93
N PHE A 24 -3.02 7.99 -4.32
CA PHE A 24 -3.29 6.66 -3.77
C PHE A 24 -2.96 6.56 -2.27
N VAL A 25 -2.06 7.39 -1.73
CA VAL A 25 -1.81 7.45 -0.29
C VAL A 25 -3.08 7.92 0.44
N SER A 26 -3.67 9.02 0.00
CA SER A 26 -4.88 9.58 0.62
C SER A 26 -6.06 8.62 0.49
N ILE A 27 -6.26 8.02 -0.68
CA ILE A 27 -7.32 7.02 -0.91
C ILE A 27 -7.14 5.82 0.02
N PHE A 28 -5.91 5.30 0.14
CA PHE A 28 -5.62 4.15 0.97
C PHE A 28 -5.84 4.43 2.46
N ILE A 29 -5.41 5.59 2.94
CA ILE A 29 -5.65 6.00 4.33
C ILE A 29 -7.16 6.14 4.60
N VAL A 30 -7.92 6.80 3.72
CA VAL A 30 -9.37 6.92 3.87
C VAL A 30 -10.04 5.54 3.87
N TYR A 31 -9.63 4.64 2.97
CA TYR A 31 -10.12 3.27 2.93
C TYR A 31 -9.90 2.55 4.27
N GLN A 32 -8.71 2.68 4.87
CA GLN A 32 -8.42 2.06 6.15
C GLN A 32 -9.24 2.65 7.31
N PHE A 33 -9.49 3.95 7.31
CA PHE A 33 -10.36 4.58 8.33
C PHE A 33 -11.84 4.24 8.17
N LEU A 34 -12.31 3.93 6.96
CA LEU A 34 -13.69 3.53 6.73
C LEU A 34 -13.97 2.10 7.20
N ASN A 35 -12.96 1.23 7.23
CA ASN A 35 -13.11 -0.16 7.67
C ASN A 35 -12.74 -0.34 9.15
N ILE A 36 -13.60 0.14 10.05
CA ILE A 36 -13.38 0.09 11.52
C ILE A 36 -13.33 -1.32 12.11
N TYR A 37 -13.72 -2.35 11.37
CA TYR A 37 -13.68 -3.75 11.81
C TYR A 37 -12.42 -4.47 11.35
N GLU A 38 -11.57 -3.81 10.57
CA GLU A 38 -10.31 -4.39 10.11
C GLU A 38 -9.36 -4.57 11.29
N VAL A 39 -8.94 -5.82 11.52
CA VAL A 39 -8.04 -6.16 12.62
C VAL A 39 -6.58 -5.99 12.17
N ASN A 40 -6.34 -6.07 10.87
CA ASN A 40 -5.02 -6.09 10.27
C ASN A 40 -4.55 -4.73 9.74
N VAL A 41 -5.17 -3.61 10.14
CA VAL A 41 -4.82 -2.25 9.65
C VAL A 41 -3.32 -1.96 9.68
N PHE A 42 -2.64 -2.37 10.76
CA PHE A 42 -1.19 -2.18 10.86
C PHE A 42 -0.41 -3.01 9.82
N VAL A 43 -0.84 -4.26 9.59
CA VAL A 43 -0.25 -5.14 8.57
C VAL A 43 -0.50 -4.56 7.18
N ASP A 44 -1.70 -4.05 6.91
CA ASP A 44 -2.06 -3.45 5.63
C ASP A 44 -1.24 -2.20 5.31
N ILE A 45 -1.00 -1.34 6.33
CA ILE A 45 -0.13 -0.16 6.19
C ILE A 45 1.30 -0.59 5.85
N LEU A 46 1.81 -1.65 6.47
CA LEU A 46 3.14 -2.17 6.17
C LEU A 46 3.22 -2.75 4.75
N GLU A 47 2.16 -3.40 4.28
CA GLU A 47 2.08 -3.93 2.91
C GLU A 47 2.09 -2.80 1.87
N PHE A 48 1.30 -1.75 2.11
CA PHE A 48 1.32 -0.53 1.30
C PHE A 48 2.72 0.11 1.29
N LEU A 49 3.34 0.28 2.46
CA LEU A 49 4.68 0.86 2.56
C LEU A 49 5.73 0.01 1.83
N THR A 50 5.61 -1.31 1.90
CA THR A 50 6.50 -2.25 1.19
C THR A 50 6.39 -2.06 -0.32
N GLY A 51 5.17 -1.95 -0.85
CA GLY A 51 4.95 -1.63 -2.26
C GLY A 51 5.52 -0.28 -2.68
N HIS A 52 5.36 0.73 -1.83
CA HIS A 52 5.85 2.08 -2.07
C HIS A 52 7.39 2.15 -2.11
N LEU A 53 8.07 1.54 -1.15
CA LEU A 53 9.53 1.48 -1.11
C LEU A 53 10.09 0.66 -2.28
N PHE A 54 9.45 -0.44 -2.64
CA PHE A 54 9.83 -1.24 -3.80
C PHE A 54 9.75 -0.43 -5.11
N ALA A 55 8.62 0.27 -5.33
CA ALA A 55 8.46 1.14 -6.49
C ALA A 55 9.48 2.28 -6.51
N CYS A 56 9.78 2.89 -5.36
CA CYS A 56 10.77 3.95 -5.25
C CYS A 56 12.16 3.45 -5.65
N GLY A 57 12.58 2.28 -5.14
CA GLY A 57 13.84 1.65 -5.54
C GLY A 57 13.91 1.35 -7.04
N MET A 58 12.82 0.84 -7.63
CA MET A 58 12.75 0.59 -9.06
C MET A 58 12.85 1.89 -9.88
N PHE A 59 12.11 2.94 -9.50
CA PHE A 59 12.17 4.23 -10.18
C PHE A 59 13.59 4.83 -10.16
N VAL A 60 14.27 4.78 -9.01
CA VAL A 60 15.66 5.27 -8.89
C VAL A 60 16.62 4.49 -9.79
N LEU A 61 16.43 3.18 -9.96
CA LEU A 61 17.27 2.35 -10.83
C LEU A 61 17.01 2.55 -12.33
N THR A 62 15.97 3.29 -12.72
CA THR A 62 15.58 3.48 -14.13
C THR A 62 15.91 4.89 -14.66
N ILE A 63 16.47 5.77 -13.83
CA ILE A 63 16.93 7.13 -14.15
C ILE A 63 18.45 7.14 -14.24
#